data_AF-A0A3P6WPA9-F1
#
_entry.id   AF-A0A3P6WPA9-F1
#
_cell.length_a   1.000
_cell.length_b   1.000
_cell.length_c   1.000
_cell.angle_alpha   90.00
_cell.angle_beta   90.00
_cell.angle_gamma   90.00
#
_symmetry.space_group_name_H-M   'P 1'
#
loop_
_entity.id
_entity.type
_entity.pdbx_description
1 polymer ?
#
loop_
_entity_poly.entity_id
_entity_poly.type
_entity_poly.pdbx_seq_one_letter_code
_entity_poly.pdbx_strand_id
1 'polypeptide(L)'
;MIGRPTFTTAGLMPRKSDREILVDPPSTFDLHGVSKSPSIPKNPTCTGLQTFGRLKSWLGGDLSSTSNQLRVIYISIAACLAAISFALLLTIFFGPPQVTPHGFLVSDFSSCSELGKKLMISQGGNAVDALISIVLCLSVTRQDIISLGGCGAFWVHKRDTDSNCLFDAMCSSPGLIGNDLQNPAQTVSVPGLVAGLKALHDEYGYIYWSDLFHPAIERAEQGFSVHPDLKASLEKVAANKSHPAFRFANNYISAVVNGTLGPQLELKKTLKTLAADGDKAFYNGSLGESIVSVLSSHNVVWKMDKDLGTYQVRKPQHIELGLAGFSVYGFPTPFIGGTLTTSVLANLDLLNHQRPLNARKLVQGEAKELSILYHRLIELNKLGSAQVSTLGDPYDSEEGTLITLCDCHESHQNE
;
A
#
# COMPACT_ATOMS: atom_id res chain seq x y z
N MET A 1 -11.21 -24.57 -44.82
CA MET A 1 -12.49 -23.95 -44.44
C MET A 1 -12.39 -23.54 -42.98
N ILE A 2 -12.05 -22.28 -42.73
CA ILE A 2 -11.78 -21.74 -41.40
C ILE A 2 -12.91 -20.76 -41.10
N GLY A 3 -13.73 -21.08 -40.11
CA GLY A 3 -14.86 -20.25 -39.68
C GLY A 3 -14.38 -18.96 -39.02
N ARG A 4 -14.93 -17.83 -39.46
CA ARG A 4 -14.76 -16.52 -38.81
C ARG A 4 -15.48 -16.52 -37.45
N PRO A 5 -14.90 -15.97 -36.38
CA PRO A 5 -15.68 -15.57 -35.22
C PRO A 5 -16.33 -14.22 -35.49
N THR A 6 -17.65 -14.17 -35.34
CA THR A 6 -18.46 -12.97 -35.27
C THR A 6 -18.16 -12.22 -33.97
N PHE A 7 -17.60 -11.02 -34.05
CA PHE A 7 -17.52 -10.09 -32.93
C PHE A 7 -18.89 -9.44 -32.74
N THR A 8 -19.62 -9.85 -31.71
CA THR A 8 -20.80 -9.13 -31.22
C THR A 8 -20.30 -7.91 -30.44
N THR A 9 -20.58 -6.72 -30.95
CA THR A 9 -20.36 -5.45 -30.27
C THR A 9 -21.30 -5.34 -29.06
N ALA A 10 -20.80 -5.72 -27.88
CA ALA A 10 -21.42 -5.32 -26.62
C ALA A 10 -21.01 -3.87 -26.34
N GLY A 11 -21.98 -2.95 -26.42
CA GLY A 11 -21.79 -1.55 -26.10
C GLY A 11 -21.27 -1.37 -24.68
N LEU A 12 -20.09 -0.78 -24.55
CA LEU A 12 -19.58 -0.22 -23.31
C LEU A 12 -20.40 1.04 -22.99
N MET A 13 -21.54 0.85 -22.34
CA MET A 13 -22.12 1.90 -21.48
C MET A 13 -21.47 1.79 -20.10
N PRO A 14 -20.92 2.87 -19.54
CA PRO A 14 -20.48 2.85 -18.15
C PRO A 14 -21.72 2.74 -17.26
N ARG A 15 -21.87 1.61 -16.56
CA ARG A 15 -22.85 1.51 -15.46
C ARG A 15 -22.40 2.44 -14.35
N LYS A 16 -23.22 3.44 -14.12
CA LYS A 16 -23.14 4.42 -13.05
C LYS A 16 -23.70 3.78 -11.77
N SER A 17 -22.91 2.96 -11.10
CA SER A 17 -23.19 2.56 -9.71
C SER A 17 -21.86 2.28 -9.01
N ASP A 18 -21.60 3.08 -7.98
CA ASP A 18 -20.66 2.85 -6.88
C ASP A 18 -19.16 3.02 -7.17
N ARG A 19 -18.80 4.19 -7.70
CA ARG A 19 -17.53 4.84 -7.34
C ARG A 19 -17.81 6.01 -6.41
N GLU A 20 -18.13 5.73 -5.15
CA GLU A 20 -17.93 6.72 -4.11
C GLU A 20 -16.43 6.85 -3.87
N ILE A 21 -15.81 7.77 -4.62
CA ILE A 21 -14.56 8.37 -4.16
C ILE A 21 -14.98 9.22 -2.98
N LEU A 22 -14.79 8.71 -1.77
CA LEU A 22 -14.94 9.46 -0.53
C LEU A 22 -13.83 10.51 -0.44
N VAL A 23 -13.96 11.58 -1.21
CA VAL A 23 -13.36 12.86 -0.88
C VAL A 23 -14.32 13.49 0.12
N ASP A 24 -13.99 13.41 1.41
CA ASP A 24 -14.69 14.24 2.39
C ASP A 24 -14.49 15.70 1.93
N PRO A 25 -15.58 16.47 1.67
CA PRO A 25 -15.42 17.91 1.50
C PRO A 25 -14.81 18.48 2.79
N PRO A 26 -13.97 19.52 2.70
CA PRO A 26 -13.43 20.16 3.90
C PRO A 26 -14.60 20.54 4.80
N SER A 27 -14.55 20.09 6.06
CA SER A 27 -15.58 20.36 7.05
C SER A 27 -15.85 21.86 7.10
N THR A 28 -17.05 22.27 6.68
CA THR A 28 -17.52 23.64 6.88
C THR A 28 -17.57 23.88 8.37
N PHE A 29 -16.72 24.79 8.85
CA PHE A 29 -16.71 25.24 10.24
C PHE A 29 -18.09 25.84 10.54
N ASP A 30 -18.88 25.13 11.35
CA ASP A 30 -20.20 25.57 11.77
C ASP A 30 -20.05 26.74 12.77
N LEU A 31 -20.36 27.94 12.31
CA LEU A 31 -20.29 29.17 13.12
C LEU A 31 -21.52 29.36 14.03
N HIS A 32 -22.45 28.40 14.08
CA HIS A 32 -23.62 28.46 14.96
C HIS A 32 -23.35 27.82 16.34
N GLY A 33 -22.31 28.32 17.02
CA GLY A 33 -21.94 27.87 18.37
C GLY A 33 -21.52 28.97 19.35
N VAL A 34 -21.55 30.24 18.96
CA VAL A 34 -21.14 31.35 19.85
C VAL A 34 -22.23 32.43 19.88
N SER A 35 -23.39 32.05 20.41
CA SER A 35 -24.40 33.00 20.89
C SER A 35 -24.70 32.68 22.35
N LYS A 36 -23.91 33.28 23.24
CA LYS A 36 -24.24 33.56 24.64
C LYS A 36 -23.11 34.42 25.23
N SER A 37 -23.30 35.72 25.15
CA SER A 37 -22.53 36.69 25.94
C SER A 37 -22.85 36.46 27.42
N PRO A 38 -21.87 36.22 28.31
CA PRO A 38 -22.12 36.27 29.75
C PRO A 38 -22.29 37.73 30.16
N SER A 39 -23.43 38.04 30.78
CA SER A 39 -23.70 39.34 31.41
C SER A 39 -22.58 39.71 32.38
N ILE A 40 -21.94 40.86 32.14
CA ILE A 40 -20.93 41.47 33.00
C ILE A 40 -21.59 41.89 34.33
N PRO A 41 -21.15 41.38 35.49
CA PRO A 41 -21.58 41.93 36.76
C PRO A 41 -20.97 43.32 36.95
N LYS A 42 -21.82 44.30 37.31
CA LYS A 42 -21.37 45.63 37.74
C LYS A 42 -20.63 45.50 39.06
N ASN A 43 -19.40 46.02 39.08
CA ASN A 43 -18.48 46.19 40.21
C ASN A 43 -17.92 44.92 40.88
N PRO A 44 -16.66 44.55 40.58
CA PRO A 44 -15.79 43.91 41.56
C PRO A 44 -15.04 44.98 42.35
N THR A 45 -15.25 45.00 43.66
CA THR A 45 -14.39 45.70 44.62
C THR A 45 -12.99 45.09 44.57
N CYS A 46 -12.00 45.87 44.11
CA CYS A 46 -10.58 45.52 44.14
C CYS A 46 -10.10 45.36 45.59
N THR A 47 -10.14 44.15 46.12
CA THR A 47 -9.36 43.73 47.29
C THR A 47 -8.18 42.91 46.80
N GLY A 48 -7.10 43.61 46.44
CA GLY A 48 -5.90 42.99 45.86
C GLY A 48 -4.68 43.90 45.94
N LEU A 49 -4.54 44.64 47.04
CA LEU A 49 -3.44 45.59 47.27
C LEU A 49 -2.48 45.11 48.37
N GLN A 50 -2.22 43.80 48.41
CA GLN A 50 -1.19 43.21 49.30
C GLN A 50 -0.11 42.39 48.57
N THR A 51 -0.25 42.09 47.27
CA THR A 51 0.75 41.30 46.53
C THR A 51 1.90 42.13 45.94
N PHE A 52 1.76 43.45 45.84
CA PHE A 52 2.84 44.34 45.36
C PHE A 52 3.99 44.53 46.37
N GLY A 53 3.78 44.22 47.66
CA GLY A 53 4.82 44.34 48.68
C GLY A 53 5.94 43.31 48.56
N ARG A 54 5.66 42.13 47.98
CA ARG A 54 6.65 41.03 47.84
C ARG A 54 7.50 41.11 46.56
N LEU A 55 7.03 41.80 45.51
CA LEU A 55 7.87 42.00 44.31
C LEU A 55 8.97 43.04 44.54
N LYS A 56 8.76 43.98 45.47
CA LYS A 56 9.71 45.06 45.76
C LYS A 56 11.00 44.57 46.42
N SER A 57 10.98 43.44 47.13
CA SER A 57 12.18 42.85 47.76
C SER A 57 13.01 42.00 46.80
N TRP A 58 12.43 41.50 45.70
CA TRP A 58 13.16 40.69 44.72
C TRP A 58 13.89 41.55 43.67
N LEU A 59 13.40 42.77 43.41
CA LEU A 59 13.93 43.67 42.38
C LEU A 59 14.96 44.70 42.86
N GLY A 60 15.33 44.68 44.15
CA GLY A 60 16.54 45.32 44.69
C GLY A 60 16.92 46.68 44.07
N GLY A 61 16.06 47.69 44.18
CA GLY A 61 16.41 49.04 43.71
C GLY A 61 15.25 50.02 43.74
N ASP A 62 15.56 51.26 44.12
CA ASP A 62 14.61 52.37 44.09
C ASP A 62 14.23 52.70 42.63
N LEU A 63 12.93 52.70 42.32
CA LEU A 63 12.39 52.88 40.97
C LEU A 63 12.38 54.35 40.50
N SER A 64 13.24 55.19 41.07
CA SER A 64 13.32 56.64 40.81
C SER A 64 14.22 57.03 39.61
N SER A 65 14.94 56.07 39.01
CA SER A 65 15.82 56.30 37.85
C SER A 65 15.28 55.62 36.58
N THR A 66 15.23 56.39 35.48
CA THR A 66 14.78 55.95 34.13
C THR A 66 15.52 54.71 33.62
N SER A 67 16.77 54.50 34.03
CA SER A 67 17.58 53.33 33.65
C SER A 67 17.08 52.03 34.29
N ASN A 68 16.64 52.08 35.55
CA ASN A 68 16.11 50.91 36.27
C ASN A 68 14.72 50.51 35.72
N GLN A 69 13.92 51.50 35.33
CA GLN A 69 12.62 51.26 34.68
C GLN A 69 12.79 50.56 33.32
N LEU A 70 13.76 51.01 32.51
CA LEU A 70 14.11 50.37 31.23
C LEU A 70 14.59 48.93 31.43
N ARG A 71 15.42 48.64 32.44
CA ARG A 71 15.87 47.26 32.74
C ARG A 71 14.72 46.33 33.08
N VAL A 72 13.76 46.78 33.89
CA VAL A 72 12.58 45.97 34.24
C VAL A 72 11.74 45.66 32.99
N ILE A 73 11.58 46.64 32.09
CA ILE A 73 10.88 46.45 30.82
C ILE A 73 11.61 45.42 29.95
N TYR A 74 12.93 45.55 29.77
CA TYR A 74 13.70 44.61 28.96
C TYR A 74 13.68 43.17 29.51
N ILE A 75 13.83 43.01 30.82
CA ILE A 75 13.78 41.68 31.47
C ILE A 75 12.38 41.07 31.31
N SER A 76 11.32 41.87 31.45
CA SER A 76 9.94 41.40 31.30
C SER A 76 9.65 40.96 29.87
N ILE A 77 10.12 41.73 28.88
CA ILE A 77 9.98 41.37 27.45
C ILE A 77 10.77 40.10 27.14
N ALA A 78 12.02 40.00 27.61
CA ALA A 78 12.86 38.82 27.39
C ALA A 78 12.24 37.56 28.03
N ALA A 79 11.71 37.67 29.24
CA ALA A 79 11.03 36.58 29.92
C ALA A 79 9.74 36.14 29.19
N CYS A 80 8.93 37.10 28.72
CA CYS A 80 7.76 36.81 27.90
C CYS A 80 8.13 36.11 26.59
N LEU A 81 9.16 36.61 25.87
CA LEU A 81 9.62 35.98 24.64
C LEU A 81 10.12 34.56 24.88
N ALA A 82 10.92 34.34 25.93
CA ALA A 82 11.38 33.00 26.29
C ALA A 82 10.22 32.05 26.63
N ALA A 83 9.23 32.52 27.40
CA ALA A 83 8.05 31.74 27.74
C ALA A 83 7.20 31.40 26.51
N ILE A 84 7.01 32.36 25.59
CA ILE A 84 6.28 32.14 24.32
C ILE A 84 7.04 31.16 23.43
N SER A 85 8.36 31.31 23.29
CA SER A 85 9.19 30.40 22.50
C SER A 85 9.18 28.98 23.08
N PHE A 86 9.23 28.83 24.40
CA PHE A 86 9.14 27.54 25.07
C PHE A 86 7.76 26.91 24.91
N ALA A 87 6.69 27.69 25.05
CA ALA A 87 5.32 27.22 24.79
C ALA A 87 5.14 26.79 23.32
N LEU A 88 5.68 27.57 22.37
CA LEU A 88 5.68 27.21 20.95
C LEU A 88 6.43 25.91 20.69
N LEU A 89 7.63 25.74 21.23
CA LEU A 89 8.40 24.50 21.14
C LEU A 89 7.61 23.32 21.69
N LEU A 90 7.00 23.45 22.87
CA LEU A 90 6.14 22.41 23.43
C LEU A 90 4.95 22.09 22.53
N THR A 91 4.30 23.10 21.93
CA THR A 91 3.18 22.86 21.00
C THR A 91 3.63 22.24 19.67
N ILE A 92 4.85 22.51 19.20
CA ILE A 92 5.39 21.91 17.99
C ILE A 92 5.77 20.45 18.22
N PHE A 93 6.34 20.13 19.38
CA PHE A 93 6.80 18.77 19.69
C PHE A 93 5.69 17.87 20.28
N PHE A 94 4.77 18.44 21.05
CA PHE A 94 3.76 17.67 21.80
C PHE A 94 2.33 18.14 21.58
N GLY A 95 2.11 19.23 20.85
CA GLY A 95 0.77 19.69 20.50
C GLY A 95 0.12 18.80 19.43
N PRO A 96 -1.22 18.79 19.33
CA PRO A 96 -1.91 18.12 18.24
C PRO A 96 -1.45 18.74 16.91
N PRO A 97 -1.16 17.93 15.88
CA PRO A 97 -0.67 18.43 14.61
C PRO A 97 -1.71 19.39 14.00
N GLN A 98 -1.28 20.61 13.65
CA GLN A 98 -2.10 21.65 13.04
C GLN A 98 -2.62 21.27 11.64
N VAL A 99 -1.96 20.28 11.02
CA VAL A 99 -2.40 19.62 9.80
C VAL A 99 -2.77 18.20 10.20
N THR A 100 -4.05 17.84 10.19
CA THR A 100 -4.44 16.43 10.22
C THR A 100 -3.72 15.74 9.06
N PRO A 101 -2.95 14.66 9.28
CA PRO A 101 -2.34 13.94 8.18
C PRO A 101 -3.45 13.44 7.26
N HIS A 102 -3.58 14.06 6.08
CA HIS A 102 -4.52 13.63 5.06
C HIS A 102 -3.81 12.51 4.28
N GLY A 103 -4.08 11.26 4.65
CA GLY A 103 -3.67 10.09 3.91
C GLY A 103 -4.87 9.50 3.17
N PHE A 104 -4.64 9.02 1.95
CA PHE A 104 -5.64 8.25 1.19
C PHE A 104 -5.21 6.80 1.13
N LEU A 105 -6.14 5.89 1.36
CA LEU A 105 -5.94 4.46 1.28
C LEU A 105 -6.95 3.89 0.29
N VAL A 106 -6.44 3.25 -0.76
CA VAL A 106 -7.26 2.68 -1.82
C VAL A 106 -6.89 1.20 -1.94
N SER A 107 -7.90 0.35 -1.97
CA SER A 107 -7.73 -1.09 -2.13
C SER A 107 -8.97 -1.67 -2.82
N ASP A 108 -8.88 -2.92 -3.26
CA ASP A 108 -9.97 -3.65 -3.92
C ASP A 108 -11.17 -3.97 -3.01
N PHE A 109 -11.12 -3.56 -1.73
CA PHE A 109 -12.28 -3.61 -0.85
C PHE A 109 -12.30 -2.43 0.12
N SER A 110 -13.28 -1.54 -0.05
CA SER A 110 -13.40 -0.30 0.74
C SER A 110 -13.35 -0.52 2.24
N SER A 111 -13.98 -1.60 2.73
CA SER A 111 -13.99 -1.91 4.16
C SER A 111 -12.60 -2.17 4.72
N CYS A 112 -11.68 -2.76 3.95
CA CYS A 112 -10.29 -2.93 4.39
C CYS A 112 -9.55 -1.58 4.38
N SER A 113 -9.76 -0.72 3.37
CA SER A 113 -9.21 0.64 3.36
C SER A 113 -9.67 1.48 4.55
N GLU A 114 -10.95 1.39 4.92
CA GLU A 114 -11.52 2.08 6.09
C GLU A 114 -10.88 1.61 7.39
N LEU A 115 -10.64 0.31 7.54
CA LEU A 115 -9.95 -0.26 8.71
C LEU A 115 -8.50 0.23 8.78
N GLY A 116 -7.78 0.26 7.65
CA GLY A 116 -6.45 0.86 7.58
C GLY A 116 -6.45 2.35 7.94
N LYS A 117 -7.44 3.11 7.47
CA LYS A 117 -7.59 4.54 7.77
C LYS A 117 -7.84 4.74 9.26
N LYS A 118 -8.73 3.94 9.85
CA LYS A 118 -9.02 3.97 11.29
C LYS A 118 -7.77 3.65 12.11
N LEU A 119 -6.98 2.66 11.71
CA LEU A 119 -5.73 2.30 12.37
C LEU A 119 -4.72 3.46 12.33
N MET A 120 -4.51 4.10 11.16
CA MET A 120 -3.67 5.30 11.05
C MET A 120 -4.14 6.44 11.96
N ILE A 121 -5.43 6.75 11.94
CA ILE A 121 -6.00 7.88 12.70
C ILE A 121 -5.98 7.63 14.21
N SER A 122 -6.31 6.41 14.64
CA SER A 122 -6.47 6.10 16.07
C SER A 122 -5.16 5.76 16.78
N GLN A 123 -4.20 5.15 16.09
CA GLN A 123 -2.94 4.66 16.68
C GLN A 123 -1.71 5.43 16.17
N GLY A 124 -1.86 6.35 15.22
CA GLY A 124 -0.76 7.14 14.68
C GLY A 124 0.17 6.38 13.73
N GLY A 125 -0.32 5.30 13.10
CA GLY A 125 0.44 4.51 12.15
C GLY A 125 0.73 5.23 10.83
N ASN A 126 1.77 4.79 10.15
CA ASN A 126 2.14 5.34 8.84
C ASN A 126 1.50 4.56 7.67
N ALA A 127 1.86 4.93 6.43
CA ALA A 127 1.33 4.28 5.23
C ALA A 127 1.71 2.79 5.13
N VAL A 128 2.85 2.37 5.66
CA VAL A 128 3.30 0.97 5.67
C VAL A 128 2.49 0.15 6.67
N ASP A 129 2.26 0.66 7.88
CA ASP A 129 1.39 0.00 8.87
C ASP A 129 -0.03 -0.20 8.31
N ALA A 130 -0.57 0.84 7.67
CA ALA A 130 -1.89 0.78 7.03
C ALA A 130 -1.94 -0.25 5.90
N LEU A 131 -0.91 -0.26 5.04
CA LEU A 131 -0.78 -1.23 3.95
C LEU A 131 -0.77 -2.66 4.50
N ILE A 132 0.04 -2.95 5.52
CA ILE A 132 0.13 -4.30 6.11
C ILE A 132 -1.24 -4.73 6.64
N SER A 133 -1.93 -3.86 7.38
CA SER A 133 -3.26 -4.18 7.93
C SER A 133 -4.32 -4.38 6.82
N ILE A 134 -4.28 -3.57 5.76
CA ILE A 134 -5.16 -3.72 4.59
C ILE A 134 -4.90 -5.05 3.88
N VAL A 135 -3.64 -5.40 3.61
CA VAL A 135 -3.27 -6.65 2.94
C VAL A 135 -3.70 -7.86 3.77
N LEU A 136 -3.51 -7.82 5.09
CA LEU A 136 -4.01 -8.85 6.00
C LEU A 136 -5.54 -8.95 5.95
N CYS A 137 -6.26 -7.83 5.95
CA CYS A 137 -7.72 -7.82 5.80
C CYS A 137 -8.17 -8.41 4.45
N LEU A 138 -7.49 -8.07 3.35
CA LEU A 138 -7.78 -8.62 2.02
C LEU A 138 -7.47 -10.12 1.95
N SER A 139 -6.45 -10.61 2.66
CA SER A 139 -6.17 -12.05 2.75
C SER A 139 -7.31 -12.87 3.39
N VAL A 140 -8.21 -12.20 4.13
CA VAL A 140 -9.41 -12.81 4.72
C VAL A 140 -10.64 -12.59 3.81
N THR A 141 -10.78 -11.40 3.23
CA THR A 141 -12.02 -10.92 2.59
C THR A 141 -12.04 -11.00 1.07
N ARG A 142 -10.86 -11.09 0.44
CA ARG A 142 -10.59 -11.11 -1.01
C ARG A 142 -9.55 -12.20 -1.35
N GLN A 143 -9.83 -13.41 -0.86
CA GLN A 143 -8.98 -14.60 -1.03
C GLN A 143 -8.75 -15.02 -2.50
N ASP A 144 -9.55 -14.47 -3.42
CA ASP A 144 -9.41 -14.64 -4.86
C ASP A 144 -8.20 -13.90 -5.46
N ILE A 145 -7.72 -12.84 -4.80
CA ILE A 145 -6.64 -11.98 -5.30
C ILE A 145 -5.44 -11.90 -4.35
N ILE A 146 -5.65 -12.06 -3.03
CA ILE A 146 -4.59 -11.95 -2.01
C ILE A 146 -4.75 -13.07 -0.99
N SER A 147 -3.64 -13.73 -0.62
CA SER A 147 -3.63 -14.80 0.38
C SER A 147 -2.28 -14.89 1.10
N LEU A 148 -2.29 -15.31 2.37
CA LEU A 148 -1.07 -15.58 3.14
C LEU A 148 -0.17 -16.65 2.50
N GLY A 149 -0.75 -17.54 1.68
CA GLY A 149 -0.02 -18.52 0.88
C GLY A 149 0.48 -18.01 -0.47
N GLY A 150 0.38 -16.70 -0.74
CA GLY A 150 0.81 -16.06 -1.98
C GLY A 150 2.14 -15.30 -1.85
N CYS A 151 2.35 -14.38 -2.77
CA CYS A 151 3.52 -13.51 -2.88
C CYS A 151 3.13 -12.05 -3.11
N GLY A 152 4.11 -11.15 -3.12
CA GLY A 152 3.86 -9.74 -3.42
C GLY A 152 5.12 -8.97 -3.82
N ALA A 153 4.89 -7.77 -4.30
CA ALA A 153 5.92 -6.77 -4.55
C ALA A 153 5.48 -5.48 -3.87
N PHE A 154 6.36 -4.86 -3.10
CA PHE A 154 6.05 -3.67 -2.34
C PHE A 154 6.99 -2.53 -2.63
N TRP A 155 6.42 -1.34 -2.78
CA TRP A 155 7.16 -0.12 -3.00
C TRP A 155 6.92 0.86 -1.87
N VAL A 156 7.99 1.34 -1.26
CA VAL A 156 7.96 2.43 -0.29
C VAL A 156 8.73 3.62 -0.85
N HIS A 157 8.04 4.75 -1.02
CA HIS A 157 8.70 6.03 -1.27
C HIS A 157 8.80 6.80 0.04
N LYS A 158 10.02 7.04 0.50
CA LYS A 158 10.29 7.79 1.72
C LYS A 158 10.54 9.24 1.38
N ARG A 159 9.52 10.07 1.59
CA ARG A 159 9.54 11.52 1.30
C ARG A 159 10.70 12.25 1.97
N ASP A 160 11.01 11.93 3.23
CA ASP A 160 11.98 12.69 4.02
C ASP A 160 13.43 12.52 3.50
N THR A 161 13.71 11.41 2.79
CA THR A 161 15.02 11.12 2.19
C THR A 161 14.98 11.09 0.67
N ASP A 162 13.82 11.40 0.07
CA ASP A 162 13.55 11.28 -1.37
C ASP A 162 14.05 9.97 -1.98
N SER A 163 13.74 8.85 -1.33
CA SER A 163 14.29 7.54 -1.69
C SER A 163 13.20 6.50 -1.94
N ASN A 164 13.41 5.67 -2.97
CA ASN A 164 12.53 4.56 -3.31
C ASN A 164 13.15 3.23 -2.86
N CYS A 165 12.39 2.45 -2.09
CA CYS A 165 12.78 1.13 -1.64
C CYS A 165 11.76 0.10 -2.15
N LEU A 166 12.27 -0.89 -2.87
CA LEU A 166 11.48 -1.98 -3.42
C LEU A 166 11.71 -3.25 -2.60
N PHE A 167 10.65 -4.02 -2.39
CA PHE A 167 10.67 -5.31 -1.74
C PHE A 167 10.06 -6.32 -2.69
N ASP A 168 10.88 -7.25 -3.16
CA ASP A 168 10.49 -8.40 -3.95
C ASP A 168 10.26 -9.57 -2.99
N ALA A 169 8.98 -9.89 -2.78
CA ALA A 169 8.52 -11.03 -2.03
C ALA A 169 7.78 -12.02 -2.96
N MET A 170 8.32 -12.22 -4.17
CA MET A 170 7.82 -13.19 -5.13
C MET A 170 8.00 -14.63 -4.62
N CYS A 171 7.07 -15.53 -4.96
CA CYS A 171 7.21 -16.92 -4.56
C CYS A 171 8.48 -17.53 -5.20
N SER A 172 9.28 -18.26 -4.42
CA SER A 172 10.44 -19.00 -4.92
C SER A 172 10.09 -20.44 -5.25
N SER A 173 10.76 -21.02 -6.24
CA SER A 173 10.66 -22.45 -6.53
C SER A 173 11.23 -23.27 -5.36
N PRO A 174 10.56 -24.34 -4.91
CA PRO A 174 11.14 -25.30 -3.97
C PRO A 174 12.28 -26.07 -4.64
N GLY A 175 13.19 -26.62 -3.85
CA GLY A 175 14.41 -27.28 -4.34
C GLY A 175 14.18 -28.59 -5.08
N LEU A 176 12.98 -29.16 -5.03
CA LEU A 176 12.56 -30.32 -5.84
C LEU A 176 11.25 -29.98 -6.55
N ILE A 177 11.32 -29.86 -7.87
CA ILE A 177 10.14 -29.64 -8.71
C ILE A 177 9.61 -31.01 -9.16
N GLY A 178 8.34 -31.28 -8.88
CA GLY A 178 7.68 -32.49 -9.39
C GLY A 178 7.28 -32.32 -10.86
N ASN A 179 7.25 -33.42 -11.62
CA ASN A 179 6.96 -33.41 -13.05
C ASN A 179 5.47 -33.60 -13.39
N ASP A 180 4.62 -33.82 -12.39
CA ASP A 180 3.18 -34.04 -12.56
C ASP A 180 2.40 -32.73 -12.38
N LEU A 181 2.28 -31.99 -13.49
CA LEU A 181 1.49 -30.76 -13.55
C LEU A 181 -0.02 -30.99 -13.35
N GLN A 182 -0.50 -32.23 -13.32
CA GLN A 182 -1.90 -32.53 -12.97
C GLN A 182 -2.12 -32.56 -11.46
N ASN A 183 -1.06 -32.69 -10.65
CA ASN A 183 -1.13 -32.58 -9.21
C ASN A 183 -1.00 -31.09 -8.79
N PRO A 184 -2.08 -30.45 -8.31
CA PRO A 184 -2.06 -29.04 -7.91
C PRO A 184 -1.10 -28.75 -6.76
N ALA A 185 -0.74 -29.75 -5.95
CA ALA A 185 0.25 -29.57 -4.89
C ALA A 185 1.66 -29.35 -5.46
N GLN A 186 1.95 -29.86 -6.66
CA GLN A 186 3.25 -29.66 -7.33
C GLN A 186 3.39 -28.28 -7.96
N THR A 187 2.28 -27.55 -8.14
CA THR A 187 2.28 -26.17 -8.66
C THR A 187 2.43 -25.13 -7.55
N VAL A 188 2.59 -25.54 -6.29
CA VAL A 188 2.76 -24.63 -5.16
C VAL A 188 4.23 -24.22 -5.08
N SER A 189 4.48 -22.91 -5.04
CA SER A 189 5.79 -22.32 -4.76
C SER A 189 5.86 -21.84 -3.31
N VAL A 190 7.06 -21.59 -2.80
CA VAL A 190 7.27 -21.10 -1.43
C VAL A 190 6.65 -19.71 -1.27
N PRO A 191 5.66 -19.52 -0.36
CA PRO A 191 4.97 -18.25 -0.23
C PRO A 191 5.86 -17.11 0.28
N GLY A 192 5.72 -15.94 -0.32
CA GLY A 192 6.52 -14.76 0.03
C GLY A 192 5.79 -13.68 0.81
N LEU A 193 4.45 -13.69 0.82
CA LEU A 193 3.67 -12.54 1.30
C LEU A 193 3.98 -12.19 2.76
N VAL A 194 4.01 -13.18 3.65
CA VAL A 194 4.22 -12.97 5.09
C VAL A 194 5.60 -12.38 5.36
N ALA A 195 6.66 -12.93 4.75
CA ALA A 195 8.01 -12.39 4.86
C ALA A 195 8.10 -10.97 4.30
N GLY A 196 7.42 -10.68 3.18
CA GLY A 196 7.37 -9.33 2.59
C GLY A 196 6.75 -8.30 3.54
N LEU A 197 5.60 -8.63 4.13
CA LEU A 197 4.93 -7.77 5.13
C LEU A 197 5.80 -7.57 6.38
N LYS A 198 6.48 -8.62 6.83
CA LYS A 198 7.38 -8.53 7.98
C LYS A 198 8.61 -7.66 7.68
N ALA A 199 9.23 -7.82 6.52
CA ALA A 199 10.38 -7.02 6.09
C ALA A 199 10.02 -5.53 5.96
N LEU A 200 8.83 -5.22 5.44
CA LEU A 200 8.28 -3.86 5.44
C LEU A 200 8.12 -3.31 6.86
N HIS A 201 7.54 -4.11 7.76
CA HIS A 201 7.32 -3.72 9.15
C HIS A 201 8.62 -3.50 9.92
N ASP A 202 9.62 -4.35 9.72
CA ASP A 202 10.92 -4.19 10.40
C ASP A 202 11.64 -2.91 10.00
N GLU A 203 11.49 -2.46 8.75
CA GLU A 203 12.17 -1.27 8.25
C GLU A 203 11.38 0.02 8.44
N TYR A 204 10.05 -0.05 8.32
CA TYR A 204 9.19 1.13 8.29
C TYR A 204 8.03 1.09 9.27
N GLY A 205 7.80 -0.01 9.97
CA GLY A 205 6.68 -0.14 10.91
C GLY A 205 6.78 0.82 12.09
N TYR A 206 5.64 1.34 12.52
CA TYR A 206 5.54 2.20 13.71
C TYR A 206 4.62 1.59 14.78
N ILE A 207 3.52 0.95 14.36
CA ILE A 207 2.60 0.25 15.26
C ILE A 207 3.16 -1.14 15.59
N TYR A 208 2.86 -1.68 16.78
CA TYR A 208 3.27 -3.04 17.14
C TYR A 208 2.74 -4.06 16.13
N TRP A 209 3.61 -5.00 15.72
CA TRP A 209 3.31 -6.01 14.71
C TRP A 209 1.97 -6.72 14.96
N SER A 210 1.72 -7.15 16.20
CA SER A 210 0.49 -7.83 16.60
C SER A 210 -0.77 -7.00 16.37
N ASP A 211 -0.68 -5.68 16.55
CA ASP A 211 -1.83 -4.78 16.48
C ASP A 211 -2.32 -4.59 15.04
N LEU A 212 -1.43 -4.76 14.05
CA LEU A 212 -1.76 -4.70 12.63
C LEU A 212 -2.72 -5.82 12.19
N PHE A 213 -2.75 -6.93 12.92
CA PHE A 213 -3.59 -8.10 12.62
C PHE A 213 -5.02 -7.96 13.13
N HIS A 214 -5.30 -7.03 14.06
CA HIS A 214 -6.62 -6.89 14.67
C HIS A 214 -7.76 -6.83 13.64
N PRO A 215 -7.68 -6.01 12.57
CA PRO A 215 -8.77 -5.94 11.60
C PRO A 215 -9.01 -7.26 10.86
N ALA A 216 -7.94 -7.97 10.48
CA ALA A 216 -8.04 -9.25 9.80
C ALA A 216 -8.60 -10.35 10.73
N ILE A 217 -8.14 -10.39 11.98
CA ILE A 217 -8.62 -11.33 13.01
C ILE A 217 -10.10 -11.08 13.28
N GLU A 218 -10.53 -9.83 13.40
CA GLU A 218 -11.93 -9.46 13.60
C GLU A 218 -12.81 -9.96 12.44
N ARG A 219 -12.40 -9.74 11.19
CA ARG A 219 -13.11 -10.24 10.01
C ARG A 219 -13.15 -11.77 9.96
N ALA A 220 -12.08 -12.45 10.35
CA ALA A 220 -12.05 -13.90 10.43
C ALA A 220 -12.93 -14.44 11.58
N GLU A 221 -13.14 -13.66 12.65
CA GLU A 221 -13.93 -14.08 13.81
C GLU A 221 -15.42 -13.79 13.67
N GLN A 222 -15.79 -12.62 13.14
CA GLN A 222 -17.17 -12.18 13.05
C GLN A 222 -17.82 -12.52 11.71
N GLY A 223 -17.01 -12.80 10.68
CA GLY A 223 -17.47 -12.90 9.31
C GLY A 223 -17.52 -11.54 8.59
N PHE A 224 -17.94 -11.57 7.34
CA PHE A 224 -18.00 -10.38 6.48
C PHE A 224 -18.96 -10.56 5.30
N SER A 225 -19.40 -9.44 4.73
CA SER A 225 -20.11 -9.41 3.46
C SER A 225 -19.20 -9.84 2.32
N VAL A 226 -19.59 -10.86 1.57
CA VAL A 226 -18.79 -11.42 0.48
C VAL A 226 -18.77 -10.44 -0.69
N HIS A 227 -17.56 -10.08 -1.12
CA HIS A 227 -17.37 -9.19 -2.27
C HIS A 227 -17.93 -9.84 -3.56
N PRO A 228 -18.61 -9.07 -4.44
CA PRO A 228 -19.16 -9.61 -5.69
C PRO A 228 -18.13 -10.34 -6.56
N ASP A 229 -16.91 -9.81 -6.66
CA ASP A 229 -15.85 -10.43 -7.48
C ASP A 229 -15.33 -11.76 -6.88
N LEU A 230 -15.24 -11.85 -5.55
CA LEU A 230 -14.90 -13.11 -4.87
C LEU A 230 -15.99 -14.14 -5.14
N LYS A 231 -17.26 -13.75 -5.03
CA LYS A 231 -18.40 -14.62 -5.35
C LYS A 231 -18.34 -15.09 -6.82
N ALA A 232 -18.11 -14.18 -7.77
CA ALA A 232 -18.02 -14.52 -9.19
C ALA A 232 -16.85 -15.47 -9.48
N SER A 233 -15.70 -15.28 -8.82
CA SER A 233 -14.53 -16.16 -8.94
C SER A 233 -14.84 -17.56 -8.41
N LEU A 234 -15.49 -17.65 -7.25
CA LEU A 234 -15.92 -18.93 -6.67
C LEU A 234 -16.95 -19.64 -7.55
N GLU A 235 -17.94 -18.92 -8.09
CA GLU A 235 -18.95 -19.48 -9.00
C GLU A 235 -18.32 -20.04 -10.28
N LYS A 236 -17.33 -19.34 -10.84
CA LYS A 236 -16.56 -19.81 -11.99
C LYS A 236 -15.81 -21.12 -11.69
N VAL A 237 -15.18 -21.22 -10.51
CA VAL A 237 -14.51 -22.45 -10.07
C VAL A 237 -15.52 -23.57 -9.82
N ALA A 238 -16.65 -23.27 -9.16
CA ALA A 238 -17.69 -24.24 -8.85
C ALA A 238 -18.43 -24.75 -10.10
N ALA A 239 -18.46 -23.97 -11.18
CA ALA A 239 -19.03 -24.40 -12.46
C ALA A 239 -18.22 -25.54 -13.12
N ASN A 240 -16.94 -25.70 -12.77
CA ASN A 240 -16.08 -26.76 -13.29
C ASN A 240 -15.77 -27.83 -12.22
N LYS A 241 -16.49 -28.96 -12.28
CA LYS A 241 -16.31 -30.08 -11.34
C LYS A 241 -14.92 -30.74 -11.38
N SER A 242 -14.19 -30.60 -12.49
CA SER A 242 -12.81 -31.11 -12.58
C SER A 242 -11.77 -30.14 -12.02
N HIS A 243 -12.16 -28.90 -11.67
CA HIS A 243 -11.25 -27.94 -11.07
C HIS A 243 -10.80 -28.44 -9.68
N PRO A 244 -9.50 -28.43 -9.36
CA PRO A 244 -9.00 -28.92 -8.07
C PRO A 244 -9.66 -28.28 -6.85
N ALA A 245 -9.90 -26.96 -6.93
CA ALA A 245 -10.57 -26.19 -5.88
C ALA A 245 -12.12 -26.29 -5.89
N PHE A 246 -12.73 -27.14 -6.72
CA PHE A 246 -14.20 -27.27 -6.84
C PHE A 246 -14.87 -27.47 -5.48
N ARG A 247 -14.37 -28.41 -4.67
CA ARG A 247 -14.95 -28.72 -3.34
C ARG A 247 -14.86 -27.52 -2.40
N PHE A 248 -13.72 -26.83 -2.39
CA PHE A 248 -13.53 -25.62 -1.60
C PHE A 248 -14.53 -24.53 -2.04
N ALA A 249 -14.61 -24.23 -3.32
CA ALA A 249 -15.50 -23.19 -3.84
C ALA A 249 -16.98 -23.50 -3.58
N ASN A 250 -17.41 -24.74 -3.81
CA ASN A 250 -18.78 -25.17 -3.58
C ASN A 250 -19.17 -25.11 -2.09
N ASN A 251 -18.28 -25.55 -1.20
CA ASN A 251 -18.49 -25.45 0.24
C ASN A 251 -18.53 -24.00 0.71
N TYR A 252 -17.65 -23.15 0.17
CA TYR A 252 -17.62 -21.72 0.48
C TYR A 252 -18.94 -21.06 0.09
N ILE A 253 -19.39 -21.23 -1.16
CA ILE A 253 -20.68 -20.69 -1.64
C ILE A 253 -21.84 -21.18 -0.78
N SER A 254 -21.86 -22.47 -0.43
CA SER A 254 -22.91 -23.06 0.41
C SER A 254 -22.92 -22.50 1.84
N ALA A 255 -21.77 -22.02 2.34
CA ALA A 255 -21.65 -21.39 3.65
C ALA A 255 -22.05 -19.90 3.64
N VAL A 256 -22.24 -19.28 2.46
CA VAL A 256 -22.69 -17.89 2.36
C VAL A 256 -24.19 -17.81 2.63
N VAL A 257 -24.57 -17.11 3.70
CA VAL A 257 -25.97 -16.87 4.08
C VAL A 257 -26.26 -15.39 3.94
N ASN A 258 -27.30 -15.05 3.17
CA ASN A 258 -27.71 -13.65 2.92
C ASN A 258 -26.56 -12.73 2.46
N GLY A 259 -25.63 -13.26 1.64
CA GLY A 259 -24.49 -12.51 1.12
C GLY A 259 -23.32 -12.35 2.11
N THR A 260 -23.39 -12.98 3.29
CA THR A 260 -22.33 -12.94 4.30
C THR A 260 -21.69 -14.30 4.48
N LEU A 261 -20.37 -14.34 4.69
CA LEU A 261 -19.66 -15.52 5.13
C LEU A 261 -19.50 -15.45 6.65
N GLY A 262 -19.78 -16.57 7.32
CA GLY A 262 -19.56 -16.72 8.75
C GLY A 262 -18.07 -16.80 9.16
N PRO A 263 -17.81 -17.10 10.44
CA PRO A 263 -16.46 -17.15 11.00
C PRO A 263 -15.52 -18.16 10.33
N GLN A 264 -14.28 -17.75 10.06
CA GLN A 264 -13.18 -18.57 9.55
C GLN A 264 -12.21 -18.92 10.70
N LEU A 265 -12.59 -19.87 11.55
CA LEU A 265 -11.88 -20.14 12.81
C LEU A 265 -10.43 -20.60 12.63
N GLU A 266 -10.13 -21.42 11.61
CA GLU A 266 -8.76 -21.87 11.35
C GLU A 266 -7.89 -20.73 10.83
N LEU A 267 -8.39 -19.90 9.91
CA LEU A 267 -7.68 -18.70 9.46
C LEU A 267 -7.45 -17.71 10.60
N LYS A 268 -8.43 -17.55 11.51
CA LYS A 268 -8.26 -16.75 12.73
C LYS A 268 -7.09 -17.25 13.59
N LYS A 269 -6.95 -18.57 13.79
CA LYS A 269 -5.84 -19.15 14.54
C LYS A 269 -4.50 -18.90 13.85
N THR A 270 -4.44 -19.05 12.54
CA THR A 270 -3.25 -18.72 11.74
C THR A 270 -2.85 -17.26 11.92
N LEU A 271 -3.80 -16.32 11.79
CA LEU A 271 -3.55 -14.89 11.97
C LEU A 271 -3.08 -14.57 13.40
N LYS A 272 -3.68 -15.19 14.43
CA LYS A 272 -3.23 -15.01 15.83
C LYS A 272 -1.82 -15.54 16.07
N THR A 273 -1.47 -16.66 15.44
CA THR A 273 -0.14 -17.25 15.53
C THR A 273 0.88 -16.31 14.87
N LEU A 274 0.60 -15.80 13.67
CA LEU A 274 1.45 -14.82 12.99
C LEU A 274 1.58 -13.50 13.76
N ALA A 275 0.49 -13.04 14.40
CA ALA A 275 0.51 -11.84 15.22
C ALA A 275 1.42 -11.98 16.45
N ALA A 276 1.45 -13.17 17.06
CA ALA A 276 2.23 -13.45 18.27
C ALA A 276 3.71 -13.76 17.95
N ASP A 277 3.94 -14.62 16.96
CA ASP A 277 5.24 -15.25 16.72
C ASP A 277 5.98 -14.66 15.51
N GLY A 278 5.35 -13.73 14.78
CA GLY A 278 5.90 -13.14 13.57
C GLY A 278 5.87 -14.08 12.36
N ASP A 279 6.71 -13.77 11.38
CA ASP A 279 6.93 -14.58 10.18
C ASP A 279 7.60 -15.93 10.48
N LYS A 280 8.37 -16.03 11.58
CA LYS A 280 9.01 -17.27 12.03
C LYS A 280 8.03 -18.42 12.23
N ALA A 281 6.79 -18.15 12.64
CA ALA A 281 5.76 -19.20 12.71
C ALA A 281 5.49 -19.85 11.35
N PHE A 282 5.64 -19.10 10.26
CA PHE A 282 5.43 -19.54 8.88
C PHE A 282 6.65 -20.27 8.31
N TYR A 283 7.85 -19.72 8.49
CA TYR A 283 9.07 -20.22 7.81
C TYR A 283 9.91 -21.18 8.65
N ASN A 284 9.77 -21.17 9.98
CA ASN A 284 10.57 -21.98 10.92
C ASN A 284 9.74 -22.52 12.10
N GLY A 285 8.41 -22.52 11.98
CA GLY A 285 7.50 -22.85 13.08
C GLY A 285 6.34 -23.75 12.68
N SER A 286 5.34 -23.83 13.55
CA SER A 286 4.24 -24.79 13.46
C SER A 286 3.37 -24.65 12.21
N LEU A 287 3.23 -23.44 11.65
CA LEU A 287 2.47 -23.23 10.42
C LEU A 287 3.22 -23.81 9.22
N GLY A 288 4.54 -23.60 9.14
CA GLY A 288 5.36 -24.18 8.08
C GLY A 288 5.42 -25.71 8.17
N GLU A 289 5.53 -26.28 9.37
CA GLU A 289 5.43 -27.74 9.58
C GLU A 289 4.09 -28.28 9.05
N SER A 290 3.00 -27.56 9.29
CA SER A 290 1.67 -27.92 8.78
C SER A 290 1.61 -27.86 7.25
N ILE A 291 2.22 -26.85 6.62
CA ILE A 291 2.33 -26.74 5.16
C ILE A 291 3.09 -27.94 4.59
N VAL A 292 4.28 -28.23 5.12
CA VAL A 292 5.10 -29.38 4.69
C VAL A 292 4.34 -30.69 4.85
N SER A 293 3.62 -30.88 5.96
CA SER A 293 2.81 -32.07 6.20
C SER A 293 1.70 -32.25 5.16
N VAL A 294 1.00 -31.17 4.80
CA VAL A 294 -0.07 -31.21 3.79
C VAL A 294 0.51 -31.50 2.40
N LEU A 295 1.64 -30.91 2.04
CA LEU A 295 2.30 -31.19 0.77
C LEU A 295 2.78 -32.64 0.70
N SER A 296 3.35 -33.16 1.80
CA SER A 296 3.77 -34.56 1.89
C SER A 296 2.60 -35.52 1.73
N SER A 297 1.40 -35.20 2.25
CA SER A 297 0.21 -36.04 2.05
C SER A 297 -0.29 -36.05 0.60
N HIS A 298 0.20 -35.12 -0.23
CA HIS A 298 -0.07 -35.03 -1.67
C HIS A 298 1.14 -35.45 -2.52
N ASN A 299 2.07 -36.22 -1.94
CA ASN A 299 3.28 -36.72 -2.60
C ASN A 299 4.23 -35.60 -3.09
N VAL A 300 4.26 -34.47 -2.40
CA VAL A 300 5.20 -33.37 -2.65
C VAL A 300 6.15 -33.25 -1.47
N VAL A 301 7.44 -33.37 -1.74
CA VAL A 301 8.47 -33.38 -0.69
C VAL A 301 9.08 -32.00 -0.56
N TRP A 302 8.68 -31.28 0.49
CA TRP A 302 9.37 -30.08 0.97
C TRP A 302 10.18 -30.41 2.22
N LYS A 303 11.28 -29.70 2.39
CA LYS A 303 12.12 -29.69 3.58
C LYS A 303 11.98 -28.34 4.26
N MET A 304 11.56 -28.35 5.52
CA MET A 304 11.31 -27.12 6.29
C MET A 304 12.51 -26.17 6.28
N ASP A 305 13.69 -26.69 6.53
CA ASP A 305 14.96 -25.98 6.62
C ASP A 305 15.49 -25.47 5.27
N LYS A 306 15.17 -26.16 4.16
CA LYS A 306 15.68 -25.83 2.82
C LYS A 306 14.70 -25.08 1.93
N ASP A 307 13.41 -25.36 2.02
CA ASP A 307 12.41 -24.75 1.13
C ASP A 307 11.78 -23.52 1.80
N LEU A 308 11.34 -23.64 3.06
CA LEU A 308 10.76 -22.52 3.81
C LEU A 308 11.84 -21.69 4.52
N GLY A 309 12.76 -22.35 5.23
CA GLY A 309 13.73 -21.71 6.12
C GLY A 309 14.81 -20.88 5.44
N THR A 310 14.97 -21.00 4.12
CA THR A 310 15.91 -20.19 3.33
C THR A 310 15.24 -19.06 2.55
N TYR A 311 13.90 -18.96 2.59
CA TYR A 311 13.18 -17.92 1.86
C TYR A 311 13.61 -16.53 2.34
N GLN A 312 13.87 -15.62 1.41
CA GLN A 312 14.27 -14.25 1.71
C GLN A 312 13.62 -13.26 0.76
N VAL A 313 13.20 -12.12 1.31
CA VAL A 313 12.73 -10.96 0.55
C VAL A 313 13.92 -10.26 -0.08
N ARG A 314 13.86 -10.02 -1.38
CA ARG A 314 14.90 -9.30 -2.12
C ARG A 314 14.59 -7.80 -2.15
N LYS A 315 15.61 -6.97 -2.32
CA LYS A 315 15.48 -5.50 -2.43
C LYS A 315 16.13 -5.00 -3.72
N PRO A 316 15.45 -5.12 -4.87
CA PRO A 316 16.02 -4.72 -6.13
C PRO A 316 16.12 -3.18 -6.24
N GLN A 317 17.04 -2.72 -7.08
CA GLN A 317 17.03 -1.31 -7.51
C GLN A 317 15.90 -1.10 -8.52
N HIS A 318 15.22 0.05 -8.44
CA HIS A 318 14.17 0.39 -9.38
C HIS A 318 14.76 0.76 -10.74
N ILE A 319 13.99 0.53 -11.80
CA ILE A 319 14.25 1.17 -13.09
C ILE A 319 13.74 2.61 -13.07
N GLU A 320 14.38 3.50 -13.82
CA GLU A 320 14.02 4.92 -13.90
C GLU A 320 13.94 5.39 -15.36
N LEU A 321 12.91 6.16 -15.67
CA LEU A 321 12.69 6.83 -16.94
C LEU A 321 12.30 8.30 -16.69
N GLY A 322 13.04 9.24 -17.27
CA GLY A 322 12.59 10.62 -17.37
C GLY A 322 11.54 10.76 -18.48
N LEU A 323 10.34 11.25 -18.16
CA LEU A 323 9.25 11.44 -19.12
C LEU A 323 8.47 12.73 -18.80
N ALA A 324 8.42 13.65 -19.76
CA ALA A 324 7.64 14.89 -19.66
C ALA A 324 7.92 15.72 -18.37
N GLY A 325 9.15 15.71 -17.87
CA GLY A 325 9.55 16.41 -16.64
C GLY A 325 9.27 15.65 -15.34
N PHE A 326 8.82 14.40 -15.42
CA PHE A 326 8.64 13.49 -14.29
C PHE A 326 9.67 12.36 -14.33
N SER A 327 10.05 11.85 -13.15
CA SER A 327 10.72 10.55 -13.03
C SER A 327 9.67 9.45 -12.87
N VAL A 328 9.61 8.55 -13.85
CA VAL A 328 8.80 7.34 -13.82
C VAL A 328 9.70 6.21 -13.35
N TYR A 329 9.37 5.67 -12.20
CA TYR A 329 10.10 4.55 -11.60
C TYR A 329 9.31 3.24 -11.80
N GLY A 330 9.98 2.11 -11.78
CA GLY A 330 9.35 0.79 -11.92
C GLY A 330 10.10 -0.31 -11.18
N PHE A 331 9.43 -1.43 -10.95
CA PHE A 331 10.15 -2.65 -10.59
C PHE A 331 10.96 -3.18 -11.79
N PRO A 332 12.18 -3.70 -11.57
CA PRO A 332 12.89 -4.47 -12.58
C PRO A 332 12.35 -5.91 -12.66
N THR A 333 13.01 -6.76 -13.46
CA THR A 333 12.78 -8.21 -13.45
C THR A 333 12.95 -8.79 -12.04
N PRO A 334 12.16 -9.83 -11.66
CA PRO A 334 11.23 -10.62 -12.48
C PRO A 334 9.89 -9.93 -12.80
N PHE A 335 9.62 -8.73 -12.27
CA PHE A 335 8.38 -8.00 -12.54
C PHE A 335 8.43 -7.24 -13.87
N ILE A 336 8.03 -7.91 -14.94
CA ILE A 336 8.11 -7.34 -16.30
C ILE A 336 7.25 -6.09 -16.52
N GLY A 337 6.25 -5.82 -15.68
CA GLY A 337 5.31 -4.70 -15.86
C GLY A 337 5.99 -3.33 -15.83
N GLY A 338 6.98 -3.13 -14.95
CA GLY A 338 7.78 -1.91 -14.91
C GLY A 338 8.54 -1.73 -16.22
N THR A 339 9.34 -2.74 -16.57
CA THR A 339 10.17 -2.75 -17.79
C THR A 339 9.34 -2.54 -19.07
N LEU A 340 8.17 -3.21 -19.18
CA LEU A 340 7.26 -3.02 -20.30
C LEU A 340 6.75 -1.57 -20.37
N THR A 341 6.30 -1.04 -19.23
CA THR A 341 5.72 0.30 -19.17
C THR A 341 6.76 1.36 -19.53
N THR A 342 7.97 1.29 -18.96
CA THR A 342 9.04 2.25 -19.27
C THR A 342 9.47 2.14 -20.73
N SER A 343 9.60 0.93 -21.29
CA SER A 343 9.96 0.74 -22.70
C SER A 343 8.90 1.31 -23.64
N VAL A 344 7.61 1.05 -23.39
CA VAL A 344 6.51 1.59 -24.20
C VAL A 344 6.47 3.11 -24.11
N LEU A 345 6.62 3.68 -22.92
CA LEU A 345 6.57 5.14 -22.71
C LEU A 345 7.78 5.85 -23.34
N ALA A 346 8.98 5.30 -23.22
CA ALA A 346 10.19 5.86 -23.83
C ALA A 346 10.08 5.89 -25.36
N ASN A 347 9.62 4.80 -25.97
CA ASN A 347 9.40 4.75 -27.42
C ASN A 347 8.26 5.67 -27.87
N LEU A 348 7.19 5.79 -27.07
CA LEU A 348 6.10 6.71 -27.36
C LEU A 348 6.58 8.17 -27.32
N ASP A 349 7.41 8.52 -26.34
CA ASP A 349 7.98 9.87 -26.21
C ASP A 349 8.87 10.21 -27.41
N LEU A 350 9.78 9.32 -27.78
CA LEU A 350 10.61 9.46 -28.97
C LEU A 350 9.76 9.65 -30.24
N LEU A 351 8.72 8.83 -30.41
CA LEU A 351 7.85 8.92 -31.58
C LEU A 351 7.00 10.19 -31.59
N ASN A 352 6.54 10.66 -30.42
CA ASN A 352 5.83 11.93 -30.28
C ASN A 352 6.75 13.13 -30.51
N HIS A 353 8.04 13.03 -30.19
CA HIS A 353 9.02 14.05 -30.53
C HIS A 353 9.27 14.13 -32.04
N GLN A 354 9.45 12.98 -32.69
CA GLN A 354 9.69 12.93 -34.14
C GLN A 354 8.44 13.26 -34.98
N ARG A 355 7.26 12.84 -34.52
CA ARG A 355 5.97 13.00 -35.21
C ARG A 355 4.93 13.53 -34.23
N PRO A 356 4.93 14.84 -33.95
CA PRO A 356 4.08 15.41 -32.90
C PRO A 356 2.60 15.25 -33.18
N LEU A 357 1.86 14.91 -32.12
CA LEU A 357 0.40 14.97 -32.09
C LEU A 357 -0.05 16.37 -31.71
N ASN A 358 -1.24 16.76 -32.14
CA ASN A 358 -1.81 18.05 -31.76
C ASN A 358 -2.48 17.96 -30.38
N ALA A 359 -1.83 18.49 -29.35
CA ALA A 359 -2.31 18.43 -27.97
C ALA A 359 -3.72 19.02 -27.78
N ARG A 360 -4.06 20.13 -28.46
CA ARG A 360 -5.38 20.76 -28.33
C ARG A 360 -6.48 19.84 -28.87
N LYS A 361 -6.22 19.20 -30.00
CA LYS A 361 -7.15 18.27 -30.65
C LYS A 361 -7.32 16.98 -29.85
N LEU A 362 -6.25 16.48 -29.20
CA LEU A 362 -6.34 15.35 -28.28
C LEU A 362 -7.24 15.64 -27.07
N VAL A 363 -7.06 16.81 -26.43
CA VAL A 363 -7.90 17.24 -25.30
C VAL A 363 -9.37 17.38 -25.71
N GLN A 364 -9.63 17.81 -26.95
CA GLN A 364 -10.97 17.89 -27.51
C GLN A 364 -11.55 16.54 -27.94
N GLY A 365 -10.77 15.45 -27.86
CA GLY A 365 -11.19 14.11 -28.29
C GLY A 365 -11.35 13.96 -29.80
N GLU A 366 -10.60 14.71 -30.61
CA GLU A 366 -10.65 14.59 -32.08
C GLU A 366 -10.27 13.17 -32.52
N ALA A 367 -11.19 12.51 -33.22
CA ALA A 367 -11.06 11.10 -33.58
C ALA A 367 -9.78 10.77 -34.35
N LYS A 368 -9.28 11.68 -35.21
CA LYS A 368 -8.06 11.46 -36.00
C LYS A 368 -6.80 11.43 -35.13
N GLU A 369 -6.64 12.38 -34.21
CA GLU A 369 -5.47 12.42 -33.34
C GLU A 369 -5.51 11.28 -32.33
N LEU A 370 -6.70 11.00 -31.79
CA LEU A 370 -6.91 9.92 -30.84
C LEU A 370 -6.65 8.55 -31.47
N SER A 371 -7.05 8.33 -32.73
CA SER A 371 -6.78 7.07 -33.43
C SER A 371 -5.29 6.85 -33.68
N ILE A 372 -4.53 7.91 -33.99
CA ILE A 372 -3.07 7.83 -34.12
C ILE A 372 -2.43 7.50 -32.77
N LEU A 373 -2.86 8.16 -31.68
CA LEU A 373 -2.35 7.87 -30.33
C LEU A 373 -2.59 6.41 -29.95
N TYR A 374 -3.83 5.91 -30.11
CA TYR A 374 -4.13 4.51 -29.82
C TYR A 374 -3.37 3.55 -30.72
N HIS A 375 -3.24 3.85 -32.01
CA HIS A 375 -2.44 3.02 -32.92
C HIS A 375 -0.99 2.93 -32.44
N ARG A 376 -0.36 4.05 -32.07
CA ARG A 376 1.00 4.08 -31.50
C ARG A 376 1.08 3.22 -30.24
N LEU A 377 0.17 3.41 -29.29
CA LEU A 377 0.14 2.62 -28.06
C LEU A 377 -0.02 1.13 -28.35
N ILE A 378 -0.89 0.73 -29.27
CA ILE A 378 -1.11 -0.68 -29.64
C ILE A 378 0.16 -1.29 -30.25
N GLU A 379 0.77 -0.65 -31.25
CA GLU A 379 1.97 -1.20 -31.92
C GLU A 379 3.17 -1.22 -30.97
N LEU A 380 3.37 -0.18 -30.16
CA LEU A 380 4.44 -0.15 -29.16
C LEU A 380 4.24 -1.20 -28.07
N ASN A 381 3.00 -1.46 -27.63
CA ASN A 381 2.74 -2.55 -26.68
C ASN A 381 3.04 -3.93 -27.28
N LYS A 382 2.77 -4.16 -28.56
CA LYS A 382 3.15 -5.42 -29.23
C LYS A 382 4.66 -5.61 -29.23
N LEU A 383 5.41 -4.57 -29.59
CA LEU A 383 6.87 -4.58 -29.59
C LEU A 383 7.44 -4.76 -28.17
N GLY A 384 6.96 -3.97 -27.21
CA GLY A 384 7.39 -4.07 -25.82
C GLY A 384 7.10 -5.44 -25.21
N SER A 385 5.92 -6.02 -25.49
CA SER A 385 5.55 -7.35 -25.00
C SER A 385 6.48 -8.44 -25.54
N ALA A 386 6.86 -8.35 -26.82
CA ALA A 386 7.81 -9.28 -27.43
C ALA A 386 9.24 -9.13 -26.86
N GLN A 387 9.64 -7.93 -26.45
CA GLN A 387 10.93 -7.71 -25.80
C GLN A 387 10.94 -8.31 -24.38
N VAL A 388 9.94 -7.98 -23.56
CA VAL A 388 9.92 -8.43 -22.16
C VAL A 388 9.59 -9.90 -21.99
N SER A 389 9.06 -10.59 -23.01
CA SER A 389 8.81 -12.03 -22.96
C SER A 389 10.07 -12.89 -22.86
N THR A 390 11.25 -12.31 -23.08
CA THR A 390 12.54 -12.98 -22.92
C THR A 390 13.16 -12.80 -21.54
N LEU A 391 12.54 -12.00 -20.67
CA LEU A 391 13.07 -11.68 -19.35
C LEU A 391 12.66 -12.74 -18.31
N GLY A 392 13.62 -13.12 -17.47
CA GLY A 392 13.44 -14.08 -16.37
C GLY A 392 13.83 -13.50 -15.00
N ASP A 393 13.95 -14.37 -14.00
CA ASP A 393 14.48 -14.00 -12.68
C ASP A 393 15.99 -13.72 -12.81
N PRO A 394 16.47 -12.47 -12.56
CA PRO A 394 17.88 -12.14 -12.71
C PRO A 394 18.77 -12.80 -11.63
N TYR A 395 18.16 -13.39 -10.61
CA TYR A 395 18.85 -14.09 -9.53
C TYR A 395 18.87 -15.61 -9.73
N ASP A 396 18.34 -16.11 -10.84
CA ASP A 396 18.48 -17.51 -11.22
C ASP A 396 19.90 -17.79 -11.75
N SER A 397 20.54 -18.82 -11.21
CA SER A 397 21.89 -19.22 -11.58
C SER A 397 22.00 -19.81 -12.98
N GLU A 398 20.89 -20.25 -13.60
CA GLU A 398 20.89 -20.90 -14.91
C GLU A 398 20.52 -19.97 -16.09
N GLU A 399 19.82 -18.86 -15.86
CA GLU A 399 19.27 -18.00 -16.94
C GLU A 399 19.56 -16.49 -16.79
N GLY A 400 20.38 -16.07 -15.81
CA GLY A 400 20.67 -14.67 -15.51
C GLY A 400 21.40 -13.89 -16.61
N THR A 401 20.73 -13.60 -17.73
CA THR A 401 21.17 -12.59 -18.70
C THR A 401 20.46 -11.28 -18.35
N LEU A 402 21.16 -10.41 -17.61
CA LEU A 402 20.80 -8.99 -17.56
C LEU A 402 20.98 -8.42 -18.97
N ILE A 403 19.94 -8.49 -19.80
CA ILE A 403 19.93 -7.78 -21.06
C ILE A 403 19.74 -6.30 -20.73
N THR A 404 20.81 -5.53 -20.86
CA THR A 404 20.79 -4.07 -20.76
C THR A 404 19.89 -3.55 -21.89
N LEU A 405 18.63 -3.22 -21.59
CA LEU A 405 17.63 -2.74 -22.57
C LEU A 405 17.90 -1.31 -23.09
N CYS A 406 19.09 -0.76 -22.85
CA CYS A 406 19.47 0.60 -23.20
C CYS A 406 20.60 0.72 -24.24
N ASP A 407 20.94 -0.34 -24.98
CA ASP A 407 21.85 -0.21 -26.13
C ASP A 407 21.10 0.21 -27.39
N CYS A 408 20.94 1.53 -27.56
CA CYS A 408 20.60 2.16 -28.84
C CYS A 408 21.82 2.18 -29.78
N HIS A 409 22.50 1.05 -29.96
CA HIS A 409 23.72 0.98 -30.75
C HIS A 409 23.77 -0.20 -31.74
N GLU A 410 22.65 -0.57 -32.36
CA GLU A 410 22.70 -1.48 -33.51
C GLU A 410 21.65 -1.12 -34.59
N SER A 411 22.01 -0.14 -35.42
CA SER A 411 21.65 -0.16 -36.85
C SER A 411 22.64 0.72 -37.61
N HIS A 412 23.10 0.19 -38.75
CA HIS A 412 24.19 0.68 -39.61
C HIS A 412 25.58 0.17 -39.29
N GLN A 413 25.81 -1.13 -39.41
CA GLN A 413 26.83 -1.65 -40.34
C GLN A 413 26.38 -3.01 -40.90
N ASN A 414 26.51 -3.13 -42.22
CA ASN A 414 26.32 -4.29 -43.11
C ASN A 414 24.97 -4.43 -43.84
N GLU A 415 25.12 -4.24 -45.16
CA GLU A 415 24.26 -4.43 -46.34
C GLU A 415 23.24 -3.33 -46.69
#